data_AF-A0A971K3T5-F1
#
_entry.id   AF-A0A971K3T5-F1
#
_cell.length_a   1.000
_cell.length_b   1.000
_cell.length_c   1.000
_cell.angle_alpha   90.00
_cell.angle_beta   90.00
_cell.angle_gamma   90.00
#
_symmetry.space_group_name_H-M   'P 1'
#
loop_
_entity.id
_entity.type
_entity.pdbx_description
1 polymer ?
#
loop_
_entity_poly.entity_id
_entity_poly.type
_entity_poly.pdbx_seq_one_letter_code
_entity_poly.pdbx_strand_id
1 'polypeptide(L)'
;MKERIYTIPVTEAFREDCECPICLLEEKLESDAVEYTLGPSMMESDSRIETNRKGFCSRHFAKLYNMQKNRLALGLVIDTHLIEQNSMIRKMTE
;
A
#
# COMPACT_ATOMS: atom_id res chain seq x y z
N MET A 1 -18.68 -24.35 -10.34
CA MET A 1 -17.88 -23.50 -11.24
C MET A 1 -16.51 -24.16 -11.40
N LYS A 2 -15.93 -24.25 -12.61
CA LYS A 2 -14.56 -24.77 -12.74
C LYS A 2 -13.59 -23.78 -12.10
N GLU A 3 -12.85 -24.23 -11.10
CA GLU A 3 -11.89 -23.41 -10.36
C GLU A 3 -10.70 -23.04 -11.25
N ARG A 4 -10.32 -21.77 -11.21
CA ARG A 4 -9.09 -21.21 -11.82
C ARG A 4 -8.28 -20.54 -10.71
N ILE A 5 -6.95 -20.47 -10.87
CA ILE A 5 -6.05 -19.93 -9.83
C ILE A 5 -6.49 -18.55 -9.33
N TYR A 6 -6.82 -17.63 -10.23
CA TYR A 6 -7.28 -16.27 -9.86
C TYR A 6 -8.71 -16.20 -9.30
N THR A 7 -9.47 -17.30 -9.36
CA THR A 7 -10.80 -17.39 -8.73
C THR A 7 -10.74 -17.99 -7.32
N ILE A 8 -9.56 -18.47 -6.89
CA ILE A 8 -9.38 -19.05 -5.56
C ILE A 8 -9.74 -18.05 -4.46
N PRO A 9 -9.22 -16.80 -4.43
CA PRO A 9 -9.51 -15.87 -3.34
C PRO A 9 -11.00 -15.57 -3.21
N VAL A 10 -11.69 -15.44 -4.36
CA VAL A 10 -13.15 -15.22 -4.42
C VAL A 10 -13.88 -16.45 -3.88
N THR A 11 -13.50 -17.65 -4.34
CA THR A 11 -14.16 -18.88 -3.92
C THR A 11 -13.97 -19.14 -2.43
N GLU A 12 -12.79 -18.84 -1.88
CA GLU A 12 -12.49 -18.93 -0.45
C GLU A 12 -13.32 -17.94 0.37
N ALA A 13 -13.39 -16.67 -0.04
CA ALA A 13 -14.19 -15.67 0.67
C ALA A 13 -15.68 -16.03 0.75
N PHE A 14 -16.24 -16.66 -0.30
CA PHE A 14 -17.64 -17.12 -0.30
C PHE A 14 -17.86 -18.43 0.47
N ARG A 15 -16.80 -19.16 0.84
CA ARG A 15 -16.87 -20.33 1.72
C ARG A 15 -16.66 -19.97 3.19
N GLU A 16 -16.06 -18.82 3.47
CA GLU A 16 -15.80 -18.33 4.81
C GLU A 16 -17.11 -17.89 5.49
N ASP A 17 -17.30 -18.29 6.75
CA ASP A 17 -18.48 -17.92 7.54
C ASP A 17 -18.37 -16.45 7.98
N CYS A 18 -18.80 -15.54 7.11
CA CYS A 18 -18.72 -14.11 7.30
C CYS A 18 -20.03 -13.43 6.87
N GLU A 19 -20.30 -12.24 7.40
CA GLU A 19 -21.50 -11.47 7.07
C GLU A 19 -21.52 -11.02 5.60
N CYS A 20 -20.37 -10.63 5.05
CA CYS A 20 -20.22 -10.17 3.67
C CYS A 20 -18.89 -10.62 3.04
N PRO A 21 -18.91 -11.58 2.10
CA PRO A 21 -17.71 -12.04 1.39
C PRO A 21 -16.99 -10.94 0.60
N ILE A 22 -17.72 -9.92 0.13
CA ILE A 22 -17.13 -8.81 -0.63
C ILE A 22 -16.33 -7.86 0.29
N CYS A 23 -16.84 -7.57 1.49
CA CYS A 23 -16.12 -6.78 2.47
C CYS A 23 -14.85 -7.49 2.93
N LEU A 24 -14.92 -8.81 3.15
CA LEU A 24 -13.77 -9.63 3.46
C LEU A 24 -12.70 -9.60 2.35
N LEU A 25 -13.13 -9.66 1.08
CA LEU A 25 -12.23 -9.54 -0.07
C LEU A 25 -11.56 -8.16 -0.11
N GLU A 26 -12.33 -7.09 0.09
CA GLU A 26 -11.80 -5.72 0.13
C GLU A 26 -10.75 -5.56 1.25
N GLU A 27 -11.05 -6.05 2.45
CA GLU A 27 -10.14 -6.00 3.59
C GLU A 27 -8.84 -6.77 3.34
N LYS A 28 -8.94 -8.00 2.79
CA LYS A 28 -7.76 -8.80 2.42
C LYS A 28 -6.93 -8.08 1.35
N LEU A 29 -7.56 -7.62 0.27
CA LEU A 29 -6.88 -6.90 -0.81
C LEU A 29 -6.16 -5.65 -0.33
N GLU A 30 -6.80 -4.86 0.53
CA GLU A 30 -6.18 -3.66 1.08
C GLU A 30 -5.03 -4.01 2.03
N SER A 31 -5.18 -5.03 2.86
CA SER A 31 -4.11 -5.49 3.76
C SER A 31 -2.89 -5.98 2.98
N ASP A 32 -3.11 -6.79 1.94
CA ASP A 32 -2.05 -7.29 1.06
C ASP A 32 -1.35 -6.14 0.32
N ALA A 33 -2.10 -5.14 -0.16
CA ALA A 33 -1.54 -3.97 -0.82
C ALA A 33 -0.66 -3.14 0.11
N VAL A 34 -1.08 -2.92 1.36
CA VAL A 34 -0.29 -2.18 2.37
C VAL A 34 0.97 -2.99 2.74
N GLU A 35 0.88 -4.31 2.87
CA GLU A 35 2.03 -5.18 3.14
C GLU A 35 3.03 -5.19 1.98
N TYR A 36 2.54 -5.30 0.75
CA TYR A 36 3.37 -5.23 -0.45
C TYR A 36 4.10 -3.88 -0.55
N THR A 37 3.40 -2.78 -0.24
CA THR A 37 3.94 -1.41 -0.30
C THR A 37 5.18 -1.25 0.59
N LEU A 38 5.16 -1.75 1.83
CA LEU A 38 6.31 -1.65 2.74
C LEU A 38 7.30 -2.82 2.58
N GLY A 39 6.98 -3.80 1.76
CA GLY A 39 7.80 -5.00 1.56
C GLY A 39 8.57 -4.93 0.23
N PRO A 40 8.31 -5.87 -0.70
CA PRO A 40 9.05 -5.97 -1.96
C PRO A 40 9.01 -4.70 -2.83
N SER A 41 7.90 -3.95 -2.80
CA SER A 41 7.72 -2.74 -3.61
C SER A 41 8.82 -1.70 -3.36
N MET A 42 9.34 -1.61 -2.13
CA MET A 42 10.42 -0.68 -1.80
C MET A 42 11.76 -1.03 -2.42
N MET A 43 11.93 -2.26 -2.94
CA MET A 43 13.14 -2.65 -3.68
C MET A 43 13.10 -2.14 -5.13
N GLU A 44 11.91 -1.91 -5.68
CA GLU A 44 11.70 -1.44 -7.06
C GLU A 44 11.87 0.07 -7.18
N SER A 45 12.65 0.53 -8.16
CA SER A 45 12.88 1.97 -8.39
C SER A 45 11.61 2.73 -8.74
N ASP A 46 10.77 2.14 -9.58
CA ASP A 46 9.60 2.83 -10.14
C ASP A 46 8.56 3.09 -9.05
N SER A 47 8.34 2.10 -8.18
CA SER A 47 7.53 2.21 -6.97
C SER A 47 8.02 3.32 -6.04
N ARG A 48 9.35 3.45 -5.84
CA ARG A 48 9.93 4.55 -5.05
C ARG A 48 9.72 5.92 -5.71
N ILE A 49 9.96 6.03 -7.01
CA ILE A 49 9.77 7.29 -7.74
C ILE A 49 8.33 7.79 -7.63
N GLU A 50 7.35 6.89 -7.80
CA GLU A 50 5.94 7.24 -7.74
C GLU A 50 5.51 7.65 -6.33
N THR A 51 5.95 6.92 -5.30
CA THR A 51 5.65 7.24 -3.90
C THR A 51 6.32 8.53 -3.43
N ASN A 52 7.55 8.82 -3.88
CA ASN A 52 8.22 10.10 -3.61
C ASN A 52 7.41 11.28 -4.19
N ARG A 53 6.86 11.11 -5.40
CA ARG A 53 6.09 12.16 -6.06
C ARG A 53 4.71 12.37 -5.43
N LYS A 54 3.96 11.29 -5.20
CA LYS A 54 2.54 11.35 -4.81
C LYS A 54 2.27 11.23 -3.32
N GLY A 55 3.13 10.52 -2.58
CA GLY A 55 2.87 10.15 -1.20
C GLY A 55 1.64 9.25 -1.06
N PHE A 56 1.05 9.25 0.14
CA PHE A 56 -0.12 8.45 0.50
C PHE A 56 -1.20 9.32 1.13
N CYS A 57 -2.47 8.95 0.96
CA CYS A 57 -3.55 9.64 1.66
C CYS A 57 -3.48 9.40 3.18
N SER A 58 -4.11 10.26 3.98
CA SER A 58 -4.09 10.17 5.44
C SER A 58 -4.52 8.80 5.98
N ARG A 59 -5.58 8.22 5.41
CA ARG A 59 -6.10 6.89 5.77
C ARG A 59 -5.06 5.79 5.52
N HIS A 60 -4.47 5.77 4.33
CA HIS A 60 -3.49 4.75 3.96
C HIS A 60 -2.15 4.94 4.67
N PHE A 61 -1.73 6.18 4.91
CA PHE A 61 -0.54 6.45 5.71
C PHE A 61 -0.70 5.94 7.15
N ALA A 62 -1.87 6.13 7.77
CA ALA A 62 -2.15 5.56 9.08
C ALA A 62 -2.10 4.02 9.07
N LYS A 63 -2.61 3.37 8.00
CA LYS A 63 -2.49 1.91 7.84
C LYS A 63 -1.04 1.46 7.73
N LEU A 64 -0.24 2.13 6.89
CA LEU A 64 1.19 1.86 6.74
C LEU A 64 1.94 2.01 8.07
N TYR A 65 1.65 3.07 8.83
CA TYR A 65 2.23 3.29 10.15
C TYR A 65 1.82 2.20 11.15
N ASN A 66 0.54 1.85 11.20
CA ASN A 66 0.01 0.88 12.15
C ASN A 66 0.45 -0.57 11.87
N MET A 67 0.91 -0.88 10.66
CA MET A 67 1.46 -2.21 10.39
C MET A 67 2.64 -2.56 11.30
N GLN A 68 3.49 -1.58 11.65
CA GLN A 68 4.66 -1.74 12.52
C GLN A 68 5.71 -2.81 12.09
N LYS A 69 5.47 -3.56 11.00
CA LYS A 69 6.33 -4.64 10.49
C LYS A 69 7.63 -4.12 9.86
N ASN A 70 7.56 -3.09 9.00
CA ASN A 70 8.73 -2.55 8.31
C ASN A 70 8.86 -1.02 8.47
N ARG A 71 9.38 -0.62 9.63
CA ARG A 71 9.58 0.79 9.98
C ARG A 71 10.65 1.48 9.12
N LEU A 72 11.65 0.73 8.65
CA LEU A 72 12.71 1.27 7.79
C LEU A 72 12.15 1.68 6.44
N ALA A 73 11.37 0.81 5.80
CA ALA A 73 10.69 1.12 4.55
C ALA A 73 9.81 2.37 4.66
N LEU A 74 9.00 2.44 5.72
CA LEU A 74 8.15 3.62 5.96
C LEU A 74 8.97 4.89 6.20
N GLY A 75 10.06 4.80 6.97
CA GLY A 75 10.96 5.92 7.19
C GLY A 75 11.57 6.42 5.88
N LEU A 76 12.00 5.52 5.01
CA LEU A 76 12.51 5.86 3.68
C LEU A 76 11.46 6.59 2.85
N VAL A 77 10.22 6.07 2.77
CA VAL A 77 9.10 6.71 2.06
C VAL A 77 8.87 8.14 2.55
N ILE A 78 8.85 8.35 3.87
CA ILE A 78 8.62 9.68 4.47
C ILE A 78 9.76 10.62 4.08
N ASP A 79 11.00 10.20 4.28
CA ASP A 79 12.18 11.02 4.01
C ASP A 79 12.24 11.47 2.55
N THR A 80 12.13 10.51 1.62
CA THR A 80 12.24 10.79 0.19
C THR A 80 11.05 11.58 -0.36
N HIS A 81 9.84 11.35 0.14
CA HIS A 81 8.69 12.17 -0.22
C HIS A 81 8.86 13.62 0.26
N LEU A 82 9.30 13.83 1.50
CA LEU A 82 9.52 15.19 2.03
C LEU A 82 10.63 15.94 1.29
N ILE A 83 11.72 15.26 0.93
CA ILE A 83 12.79 15.85 0.10
C ILE A 83 12.23 16.32 -1.25
N GLU A 84 11.43 15.49 -1.92
CA GLU A 84 10.81 15.81 -3.20
C GLU A 84 9.85 17.02 -3.08
N GLN A 85 8.95 17.02 -2.08
CA GLN A 85 8.02 18.13 -1.86
C GLN A 85 8.76 19.44 -1.54
N ASN A 86 9.79 19.39 -0.69
CA ASN A 86 10.61 20.56 -0.37
C ASN A 86 11.32 21.14 -1.61
N SER A 87 11.81 20.28 -2.50
CA SER A 87 12.40 20.69 -3.78
C SER A 87 11.38 21.40 -4.67
N MET A 88 10.15 20.88 -4.76
CA MET A 88 9.07 21.52 -5.51
C MET A 88 8.68 22.87 -4.92
N ILE A 89 8.50 22.96 -3.60
CA ILE A 89 8.14 24.21 -2.91
C ILE A 89 9.20 25.28 -3.14
N ARG A 90 10.49 24.95 -3.00
CA ARG A 90 11.59 25.91 -3.24
C ARG A 90 11.56 26.49 -4.65
N LYS A 91 11.32 25.67 -5.67
CA LYS A 91 11.19 26.10 -7.07
C LYS A 91 9.98 27.00 -7.33
N MET A 92 8.95 26.95 -6.48
CA MET A 92 7.78 27.82 -6.60
C MET A 92 7.98 29.17 -5.91
N THR A 93 8.90 29.24 -4.95
CA THR A 93 9.21 30.44 -4.17
C THR A 93 10.37 31.26 -4.71
N GLU A 94 11.19 30.68 -5.59
CA GLU A 94 12.25 31.35 -6.37
C GLU A 94 11.69 31.90 -7.69
#